data_AF-B9LVZ1-F1
#
_entry.id   AF-B9LVZ1-F1
#
_cell.length_a   1.000
_cell.length_b   1.000
_cell.length_c   1.000
_cell.angle_alpha   90.00
_cell.angle_beta   90.00
_cell.angle_gamma   90.00
#
_symmetry.space_group_name_H-M   'P 1'
#
loop_
_entity.id
_entity.type
_entity.pdbx_description
1 polymer ?
#
loop_
_entity_poly.entity_id
_entity_poly.type
_entity_poly.pdbx_seq_one_letter_code
_entity_poly.pdbx_strand_id
1 'polypeptide(L)'
;MVDSAVEADSRDDASTRAEPMVAVYRHDVHKLRARPHASAADSYASVPVNETVPRDADRDAALLSRPAGEPEQTVANHESPYRLSLLTGETAATTERIKATTGGGFRALVTPEDPECLHARWLTSEVPAAFNESVYYPYTSLQYHVLLTAALLHNYRARHAFEDLFLVATTPDVTPNADAVSTRDPKTALAADAVEPHRTVLWTPEMTLHVTATPGDRPAARLGDVPARSFADVWSRLPAHPFDTDGERRWRLLDAQLRRIRSWSAALAYIDEFIELHGSAAGELEGDGA
;
A
#
# COMPACT_ATOMS: atom_id res chain seq x y z
N MET A 1 27.84 32.20 30.82
CA MET A 1 28.18 31.13 29.87
C MET A 1 27.27 29.98 30.22
N VAL A 2 26.16 29.88 29.49
CA VAL A 2 25.14 28.85 29.72
C VAL A 2 25.52 27.71 28.79
N ASP A 3 25.97 26.62 29.38
CA ASP A 3 26.30 25.38 28.69
C ASP A 3 24.96 24.74 28.29
N SER A 4 24.57 24.93 27.04
CA SER A 4 23.30 24.44 26.50
C SER A 4 23.50 22.98 26.12
N ALA A 5 22.84 22.11 26.89
CA ALA A 5 22.73 20.69 26.64
C ALA A 5 22.36 20.42 25.18
N VAL A 6 23.20 19.63 24.51
CA VAL A 6 22.81 18.89 23.31
C VAL A 6 21.97 17.72 23.82
N GLU A 7 20.66 17.93 23.98
CA GLU A 7 19.71 16.84 24.06
C GLU A 7 19.74 16.14 22.70
N ALA A 8 20.51 15.06 22.61
CA ALA A 8 20.41 14.10 21.55
C ALA A 8 18.96 13.56 21.56
N ASP A 9 18.24 13.78 20.47
CA ASP A 9 16.90 13.26 20.21
C ASP A 9 16.97 11.73 20.11
N SER A 10 16.96 11.07 21.28
CA SER A 10 16.89 9.62 21.45
C SER A 10 15.42 9.20 21.58
N ARG A 11 14.60 9.53 20.57
CA ARG A 11 13.35 8.79 20.34
C ARG A 11 13.75 7.46 19.74
N ASP A 12 14.15 6.58 20.66
CA ASP A 12 14.76 5.28 20.47
C ASP A 12 14.25 4.54 19.22
N ASP A 13 15.19 4.10 18.38
CA ASP A 13 15.02 2.90 17.57
C ASP A 13 14.66 1.78 18.57
N ALA A 14 13.36 1.53 18.77
CA ALA A 14 12.92 0.31 19.43
C ALA A 14 13.62 -0.85 18.70
N SER A 15 14.51 -1.55 19.39
CA SER A 15 15.34 -2.57 18.77
C SER A 15 14.45 -3.73 18.34
N THR A 16 14.02 -3.72 17.08
CA THR A 16 13.35 -4.86 16.46
C THR A 16 14.33 -6.01 16.39
N ARG A 17 13.86 -7.25 16.60
CA ARG A 17 14.71 -8.46 16.43
C ARG A 17 15.06 -8.67 14.97
N ALA A 18 14.13 -8.37 14.06
CA ALA A 18 14.43 -8.25 12.64
C ALA A 18 15.05 -6.88 12.30
N GLU A 19 15.77 -6.78 11.18
CA GLU A 19 16.16 -5.50 10.60
C GLU A 19 14.89 -4.63 10.39
N PRO A 20 14.86 -3.31 10.68
CA PRO A 20 13.59 -2.59 10.73
C PRO A 20 12.77 -2.56 9.42
N MET A 21 13.42 -2.58 8.24
CA MET A 21 12.71 -2.73 6.96
C MET A 21 12.17 -4.14 6.75
N VAL A 22 12.74 -5.16 7.39
CA VAL A 22 12.12 -6.49 7.46
C VAL A 22 10.94 -6.49 8.44
N ALA A 23 11.10 -5.86 9.61
CA ALA A 23 10.08 -5.80 10.65
C ALA A 23 8.79 -5.11 10.15
N VAL A 24 8.90 -4.04 9.36
CA VAL A 24 7.72 -3.32 8.84
C VAL A 24 6.82 -4.20 7.96
N TYR A 25 7.37 -5.10 7.14
CA TYR A 25 6.56 -6.04 6.35
C TYR A 25 5.95 -7.18 7.18
N ARG A 26 6.32 -7.28 8.46
CA ARG A 26 5.89 -8.35 9.38
C ARG A 26 5.06 -7.84 10.56
N HIS A 27 4.92 -6.53 10.75
CA HIS A 27 4.33 -5.93 11.96
C HIS A 27 2.83 -6.20 12.14
N ASP A 28 2.11 -6.46 11.05
CA ASP A 28 0.65 -6.60 11.07
C ASP A 28 0.16 -7.99 10.63
N VAL A 29 1.04 -9.00 10.68
CA VAL A 29 0.71 -10.38 10.30
C VAL A 29 -0.42 -10.96 11.15
N HIS A 30 -0.62 -10.49 12.38
CA HIS A 30 -1.75 -10.88 13.22
C HIS A 30 -3.13 -10.59 12.59
N LYS A 31 -3.25 -9.53 11.77
CA LYS A 31 -4.48 -9.15 11.06
C LYS A 31 -4.89 -10.19 10.00
N LEU A 32 -3.90 -10.73 9.26
CA LEU A 32 -4.10 -11.85 8.32
C LEU A 32 -4.64 -13.12 8.98
N ARG A 33 -4.41 -13.25 10.29
CA ARG A 33 -4.79 -14.43 11.09
C ARG A 33 -6.08 -14.22 11.88
N ALA A 34 -6.79 -13.11 11.62
CA ALA A 34 -7.99 -12.71 12.35
C ALA A 34 -7.80 -12.71 13.88
N ARG A 35 -6.61 -12.33 14.35
CA ARG A 35 -6.31 -12.23 15.78
C ARG A 35 -6.23 -10.77 16.21
N PRO A 36 -6.74 -10.41 17.39
CA PRO A 36 -6.49 -9.09 17.95
C PRO A 36 -5.00 -8.94 18.30
N HIS A 37 -4.52 -7.69 18.30
CA HIS A 37 -3.12 -7.38 18.60
C HIS A 37 -2.67 -7.94 19.97
N ALA A 38 -3.51 -7.86 21.00
CA ALA A 38 -3.22 -8.40 22.33
C ALA A 38 -3.01 -9.93 22.38
N SER A 39 -3.43 -10.65 21.34
CA SER A 39 -3.27 -12.10 21.20
C SER A 39 -2.40 -12.46 19.99
N ALA A 40 -1.65 -11.49 19.46
CA ALA A 40 -0.70 -11.69 18.38
C ALA A 40 0.43 -12.61 18.86
N ALA A 41 0.81 -13.56 18.01
CA ALA A 41 2.00 -14.36 18.29
C ALA A 41 3.24 -13.57 17.86
N ASP A 42 4.29 -13.59 18.69
CA ASP A 42 5.57 -12.92 18.41
C ASP A 42 6.40 -13.62 17.33
N SER A 43 5.92 -14.76 16.83
CA SER A 43 6.52 -15.51 15.72
C SER A 43 5.49 -16.23 14.86
N TYR A 44 5.85 -16.42 13.59
CA TYR A 44 5.10 -17.22 12.62
C TYR A 44 6.11 -17.89 11.68
N ALA A 45 5.95 -19.18 11.38
CA ALA A 45 6.91 -19.95 10.58
C ALA A 45 8.38 -19.81 11.06
N SER A 46 8.58 -19.75 12.39
CA SER A 46 9.87 -19.52 13.05
C SER A 46 10.54 -18.17 12.77
N VAL A 47 9.86 -17.22 12.13
CA VAL A 47 10.34 -15.84 11.99
C VAL A 47 9.65 -14.91 12.99
N PRO A 48 10.37 -13.90 13.54
CA PRO A 48 9.76 -12.82 14.31
C PRO A 48 8.71 -12.06 13.48
N VAL A 49 7.55 -11.80 14.06
CA VAL A 49 6.46 -11.01 13.47
C VAL A 49 5.78 -10.16 14.54
N ASN A 50 4.97 -9.20 14.11
CA ASN A 50 4.23 -8.28 14.98
C ASN A 50 5.08 -7.41 15.90
N GLU A 51 6.31 -7.13 15.48
CA GLU A 51 7.19 -6.19 16.17
C GLU A 51 6.75 -4.75 15.90
N THR A 52 6.93 -3.86 16.87
CA THR A 52 6.64 -2.43 16.71
C THR A 52 7.48 -1.83 15.59
N VAL A 53 6.84 -1.04 14.72
CA VAL A 53 7.55 -0.30 13.66
C VAL A 53 8.16 0.98 14.25
N PRO A 54 9.47 1.22 14.07
CA PRO A 54 10.13 2.43 14.59
C PRO A 54 9.63 3.74 13.94
N ARG A 55 10.04 4.86 14.55
CA ARG A 55 9.86 6.23 14.02
C ARG A 55 8.42 6.60 13.71
N ASP A 56 7.48 6.01 14.47
CA ASP A 56 6.05 6.26 14.35
C ASP A 56 5.45 5.97 12.96
N ALA A 57 6.17 5.27 12.08
CA ALA A 57 5.75 5.07 10.70
C ALA A 57 4.39 4.35 10.58
N ASP A 58 4.11 3.39 11.46
CA ASP A 58 2.82 2.69 11.51
C ASP A 58 1.67 3.61 11.95
N ARG A 59 1.92 4.44 12.98
CA ARG A 59 0.94 5.43 13.45
C ARG A 59 0.63 6.45 12.35
N ASP A 60 1.65 6.95 11.66
CA ASP A 60 1.48 7.94 10.61
C ASP A 60 0.77 7.33 9.39
N ALA A 61 1.10 6.11 8.99
CA ALA A 61 0.39 5.38 7.93
C ALA A 61 -1.09 5.14 8.28
N ALA A 62 -1.39 4.82 9.54
CA ALA A 62 -2.77 4.71 10.00
C ALA A 62 -3.53 6.05 9.84
N LEU A 63 -2.92 7.19 10.16
CA LEU A 63 -3.54 8.52 10.01
C LEU A 63 -3.80 8.91 8.54
N LEU A 64 -3.07 8.32 7.58
CA LEU A 64 -3.38 8.45 6.15
C LEU A 64 -4.70 7.75 5.79
N SER A 65 -5.09 6.69 6.51
CA SER A 65 -6.19 5.83 6.11
C SER A 65 -7.43 5.94 6.99
N ARG A 66 -7.27 6.33 8.27
CA ARG A 66 -8.34 6.44 9.26
C ARG A 66 -8.25 7.73 10.10
N PRO A 67 -9.37 8.25 10.65
CA PRO A 67 -9.33 9.38 11.57
C PRO A 67 -8.51 9.08 12.83
N ALA A 68 -7.96 10.12 13.43
CA ALA A 68 -7.40 10.06 14.77
C ALA A 68 -8.51 9.90 15.83
N GLY A 69 -8.16 9.32 16.98
CA GLY A 69 -9.06 9.14 18.12
C GLY A 69 -9.71 7.76 18.18
N GLU A 70 -10.74 7.64 19.03
CA GLU A 70 -11.50 6.39 19.20
C GLU A 70 -12.20 6.02 17.88
N PRO A 71 -12.05 4.79 17.40
CA PRO A 71 -12.59 4.40 16.12
C PRO A 71 -14.12 4.24 16.19
N GLU A 72 -14.82 5.01 15.36
CA GLU A 72 -16.24 4.82 15.10
C GLU A 72 -16.44 3.86 13.91
N GLN A 73 -17.28 2.83 14.09
CA GLN A 73 -17.55 1.85 13.05
C GLN A 73 -18.27 2.51 11.87
N THR A 74 -17.67 2.46 10.67
CA THR A 74 -18.26 3.13 9.50
C THR A 74 -19.33 2.30 8.78
N VAL A 75 -19.42 1.00 9.08
CA VAL A 75 -20.44 0.08 8.54
C VAL A 75 -21.02 -0.74 9.68
N ALA A 76 -22.31 -0.56 9.97
CA ALA A 76 -22.97 -1.24 11.07
C ALA A 76 -22.84 -2.77 10.95
N ASN A 77 -22.52 -3.42 12.07
CA ASN A 77 -22.39 -4.88 12.20
C ASN A 77 -21.31 -5.53 11.32
N HIS A 78 -20.40 -4.75 10.73
CA HIS A 78 -19.23 -5.31 10.07
C HIS A 78 -18.14 -5.66 11.08
N GLU A 79 -18.04 -6.94 11.43
CA GLU A 79 -17.04 -7.48 12.37
C GLU A 79 -15.99 -8.37 11.68
N SER A 80 -16.09 -8.48 10.35
CA SER A 80 -15.20 -9.32 9.55
C SER A 80 -13.81 -8.66 9.38
N PRO A 81 -12.71 -9.43 9.40
CA PRO A 81 -11.37 -8.94 9.04
C PRO A 81 -11.21 -8.76 7.53
N TYR A 82 -12.16 -9.24 6.72
CA TYR A 82 -12.12 -9.07 5.27
C TYR A 82 -12.51 -7.64 4.89
N ARG A 83 -11.83 -7.10 3.89
CA ARG A 83 -12.10 -5.77 3.32
C ARG A 83 -13.39 -5.80 2.50
N LEU A 84 -14.14 -4.71 2.52
CA LEU A 84 -15.18 -4.40 1.53
C LEU A 84 -14.57 -3.62 0.36
N SER A 85 -14.88 -4.03 -0.87
CA SER A 85 -14.50 -3.30 -2.06
C SER A 85 -15.31 -2.02 -2.18
N LEU A 86 -14.66 -0.89 -2.49
CA LEU A 86 -15.35 0.35 -2.85
C LEU A 86 -15.93 0.28 -4.28
N LEU A 87 -15.40 -0.61 -5.13
CA LEU A 87 -15.83 -0.77 -6.51
C LEU A 87 -17.10 -1.60 -6.62
N THR A 88 -17.17 -2.74 -5.92
CA THR A 88 -18.33 -3.66 -5.99
C THR A 88 -19.25 -3.57 -4.79
N GLY A 89 -18.78 -3.06 -3.64
CA GLY A 89 -19.50 -3.12 -2.37
C GLY A 89 -19.48 -4.49 -1.70
N GLU A 90 -18.91 -5.51 -2.35
CA GLU A 90 -18.80 -6.87 -1.83
C GLU A 90 -17.54 -7.05 -1.01
N THR A 91 -17.51 -8.11 -0.20
CA THR A 91 -16.28 -8.53 0.48
C THR A 91 -15.21 -8.85 -0.58
N ALA A 92 -14.05 -8.20 -0.51
CA ALA A 92 -12.92 -8.42 -1.40
C ALA A 92 -12.35 -9.85 -1.34
N ALA A 93 -12.79 -10.62 -0.34
CA ALA A 93 -12.54 -12.04 -0.22
C ALA A 93 -13.46 -12.82 -1.17
N THR A 94 -13.01 -13.02 -2.42
CA THR A 94 -13.52 -14.11 -3.24
C THR A 94 -13.12 -15.44 -2.60
N THR A 95 -13.95 -16.47 -2.76
CA THR A 95 -13.71 -17.83 -2.25
C THR A 95 -12.31 -18.37 -2.63
N GLU A 96 -11.72 -17.88 -3.73
CA GLU A 96 -10.38 -18.23 -4.21
C GLU A 96 -9.25 -17.53 -3.43
N ARG A 97 -9.39 -16.24 -3.11
CA ARG A 97 -8.43 -15.52 -2.22
C ARG A 97 -8.42 -16.13 -0.81
N ILE A 98 -9.56 -16.61 -0.32
CA ILE A 98 -9.64 -17.37 0.94
C ILE A 98 -8.93 -18.72 0.80
N LYS A 99 -9.09 -19.46 -0.32
CA LYS A 99 -8.36 -20.73 -0.54
C LYS A 99 -6.83 -20.54 -0.60
N ALA A 100 -6.35 -19.41 -1.14
CA ALA A 100 -4.92 -19.09 -1.15
C ALA A 100 -4.32 -18.93 0.27
N THR A 101 -5.12 -18.54 1.27
CA THR A 101 -4.68 -18.46 2.67
C THR A 101 -4.46 -19.82 3.32
N THR A 102 -5.14 -20.88 2.86
CA THR A 102 -5.11 -22.22 3.47
C THR A 102 -3.85 -23.03 3.11
N GLY A 103 -3.10 -22.63 2.08
CA GLY A 103 -1.93 -23.36 1.54
C GLY A 103 -0.56 -22.86 2.00
N GLY A 104 -0.48 -21.94 2.98
CA GLY A 104 0.79 -21.32 3.39
C GLY A 104 1.13 -20.01 2.70
N GLY A 105 0.16 -19.34 2.05
CA GLY A 105 0.36 -18.05 1.36
C GLY A 105 0.95 -16.95 2.25
N PHE A 106 0.67 -16.96 3.55
CA PHE A 106 1.28 -16.01 4.50
C PHE A 106 2.76 -16.28 4.75
N ARG A 107 3.22 -17.53 4.62
CA ARG A 107 4.63 -17.88 4.83
C ARG A 107 5.50 -17.14 3.82
N ALA A 108 5.08 -17.15 2.56
CA ALA A 108 5.77 -16.44 1.48
C ALA A 108 5.93 -14.94 1.76
N LEU A 109 4.96 -14.30 2.41
CA LEU A 109 4.97 -12.88 2.74
C LEU A 109 5.91 -12.51 3.91
N VAL A 110 6.36 -13.49 4.71
CA VAL A 110 7.15 -13.21 5.90
C VAL A 110 8.52 -13.87 5.92
N THR A 111 8.73 -14.99 5.23
CA THR A 111 9.98 -15.75 5.35
C THR A 111 11.22 -15.12 4.73
N PRO A 112 11.15 -14.33 3.63
CA PRO A 112 12.35 -13.69 3.11
C PRO A 112 12.98 -12.76 4.16
N GLU A 113 14.31 -12.73 4.19
CA GLU A 113 15.09 -11.84 5.05
C GLU A 113 15.55 -10.58 4.30
N ASP A 114 15.53 -10.62 2.98
CA ASP A 114 15.78 -9.45 2.14
C ASP A 114 14.52 -8.55 2.13
N PRO A 115 14.63 -7.28 2.60
CA PRO A 115 13.49 -6.38 2.64
C PRO A 115 12.99 -6.02 1.24
N GLU A 116 13.83 -6.01 0.20
CA GLU A 116 13.36 -5.72 -1.17
C GLU A 116 12.49 -6.87 -1.71
N CYS A 117 12.88 -8.12 -1.45
CA CYS A 117 12.04 -9.28 -1.73
C CYS A 117 10.70 -9.24 -0.96
N LEU A 118 10.70 -8.78 0.30
CA LEU A 118 9.46 -8.59 1.06
C LEU A 118 8.60 -7.51 0.43
N HIS A 119 9.18 -6.38 0.05
CA HIS A 119 8.48 -5.29 -0.63
C HIS A 119 7.79 -5.76 -1.90
N ALA A 120 8.54 -6.42 -2.79
CA ALA A 120 8.01 -6.97 -4.03
C ALA A 120 6.86 -7.96 -3.78
N ARG A 121 6.98 -8.84 -2.78
CA ARG A 121 5.92 -9.79 -2.44
C ARG A 121 4.67 -9.13 -1.88
N TRP A 122 4.80 -8.09 -1.06
CA TRP A 122 3.65 -7.32 -0.58
C TRP A 122 3.01 -6.51 -1.70
N LEU A 123 3.83 -5.91 -2.57
CA LEU A 123 3.39 -5.11 -3.70
C LEU A 123 2.53 -5.93 -4.67
N THR A 124 2.89 -7.19 -4.90
CA THR A 124 2.24 -8.04 -5.90
C THR A 124 1.21 -9.03 -5.34
N SER A 125 0.98 -9.07 -4.03
CA SER A 125 0.10 -10.09 -3.42
C SER A 125 -1.35 -9.63 -3.29
N GLU A 126 -2.27 -10.48 -3.77
CA GLU A 126 -3.72 -10.29 -3.60
C GLU A 126 -4.24 -10.70 -2.21
N VAL A 127 -3.45 -11.48 -1.47
CA VAL A 127 -3.86 -12.02 -0.18
C VAL A 127 -4.07 -10.92 0.86
N PRO A 128 -3.08 -10.07 1.20
CA PRO A 128 -3.28 -8.98 2.15
C PRO A 128 -4.24 -7.91 1.62
N ALA A 129 -4.44 -7.82 0.31
CA ALA A 129 -5.42 -6.91 -0.32
C ALA A 129 -6.86 -7.24 0.09
N ALA A 130 -7.14 -8.49 0.45
CA ALA A 130 -8.47 -8.95 0.86
C ALA A 130 -8.79 -8.65 2.33
N PHE A 131 -7.83 -8.18 3.13
CA PHE A 131 -8.00 -7.88 4.54
C PHE A 131 -8.08 -6.38 4.79
N ASN A 132 -8.93 -5.98 5.73
CA ASN A 132 -8.96 -4.60 6.18
C ASN A 132 -7.78 -4.29 7.12
N GLU A 133 -7.35 -3.04 7.14
CA GLU A 133 -6.38 -2.55 8.13
C GLU A 133 -7.01 -2.55 9.53
N SER A 134 -8.30 -2.24 9.60
CA SER A 134 -9.09 -2.12 10.82
C SER A 134 -10.55 -2.49 10.53
N VAL A 135 -11.14 -3.32 11.40
CA VAL A 135 -12.55 -3.74 11.30
C VAL A 135 -13.53 -2.56 11.37
N TYR A 136 -13.14 -1.47 12.02
CA TYR A 136 -13.92 -0.23 12.09
C TYR A 136 -13.97 0.54 10.75
N TYR A 137 -13.00 0.29 9.87
CA TYR A 137 -12.83 0.95 8.58
C TYR A 137 -12.71 -0.09 7.46
N PRO A 138 -13.79 -0.83 7.15
CA PRO A 138 -13.73 -2.03 6.32
C PRO A 138 -13.31 -1.81 4.88
N TYR A 139 -13.27 -0.56 4.39
CA TYR A 139 -12.78 -0.23 3.06
C TYR A 139 -11.26 -0.02 2.98
N THR A 140 -10.57 0.08 4.12
CA THR A 140 -9.10 0.14 4.17
C THR A 140 -8.49 -1.19 3.79
N SER A 141 -7.25 -1.20 3.30
CA SER A 141 -6.54 -2.41 2.89
C SER A 141 -5.28 -2.61 3.70
N LEU A 142 -5.09 -3.83 4.22
CA LEU A 142 -3.90 -4.21 4.97
C LEU A 142 -2.64 -4.16 4.08
N GLN A 143 -2.74 -4.59 2.83
CA GLN A 143 -1.62 -4.51 1.88
C GLN A 143 -1.11 -3.08 1.77
N TYR A 144 -2.02 -2.15 1.47
CA TYR A 144 -1.66 -0.76 1.22
C TYR A 144 -1.29 -0.02 2.49
N HIS A 145 -1.84 -0.39 3.65
CA HIS A 145 -1.32 0.07 4.95
C HIS A 145 0.14 -0.29 5.11
N VAL A 146 0.50 -1.58 4.97
CA VAL A 146 1.89 -2.04 5.16
C VAL A 146 2.85 -1.41 4.14
N LEU A 147 2.44 -1.26 2.88
CA LEU A 147 3.24 -0.59 1.86
C LEU A 147 3.47 0.89 2.17
N LEU A 148 2.43 1.62 2.64
CA LEU A 148 2.56 3.00 3.10
C LEU A 148 3.48 3.09 4.32
N THR A 149 3.33 2.20 5.31
CA THR A 149 4.20 2.14 6.49
C THR A 149 5.66 1.94 6.11
N ALA A 150 5.93 1.03 5.17
CA ALA A 150 7.28 0.78 4.68
C ALA A 150 7.88 2.01 3.96
N ALA A 151 7.08 2.69 3.14
CA ALA A 151 7.52 3.91 2.46
C ALA A 151 7.82 5.04 3.45
N LEU A 152 6.98 5.23 4.47
CA LEU A 152 7.24 6.21 5.53
C LEU A 152 8.51 5.85 6.30
N LEU A 153 8.65 4.61 6.76
CA LEU A 153 9.83 4.16 7.50
C LEU A 153 11.12 4.36 6.69
N HIS A 154 11.11 4.00 5.41
CA HIS A 154 12.25 4.17 4.50
C HIS A 154 12.69 5.63 4.42
N ASN A 155 11.75 6.55 4.17
CA ASN A 155 12.06 7.98 4.09
C ASN A 155 12.47 8.56 5.45
N TYR A 156 11.82 8.16 6.54
CA TYR A 156 12.16 8.60 7.91
C TYR A 156 13.55 8.12 8.32
N ARG A 157 13.97 6.91 7.93
CA ARG A 157 15.33 6.41 8.13
C ARG A 157 16.37 7.21 7.37
N ALA A 158 16.01 7.72 6.19
CA ALA A 158 16.81 8.67 5.42
C ALA A 158 16.74 10.12 5.95
N ARG A 159 16.14 10.34 7.14
CA ARG A 159 16.01 11.64 7.82
C ARG A 159 15.12 12.67 7.12
N HIS A 160 14.21 12.22 6.27
CA HIS A 160 13.15 13.06 5.73
C HIS A 160 11.98 13.08 6.71
N ALA A 161 11.41 14.26 6.93
CA ALA A 161 10.16 14.42 7.68
C ALA A 161 8.95 14.10 6.78
N PHE A 162 7.76 13.95 7.37
CA PHE A 162 6.54 13.75 6.59
C PHE A 162 6.28 14.88 5.59
N GLU A 163 6.57 16.12 5.98
CA GLU A 163 6.34 17.31 5.16
C GLU A 163 7.22 17.36 3.89
N ASP A 164 8.30 16.59 3.85
CA ASP A 164 9.19 16.45 2.70
C ASP A 164 8.65 15.46 1.65
N LEU A 165 7.60 14.71 1.96
CA LEU A 165 7.16 13.60 1.14
C LEU A 165 6.21 14.03 0.02
N PHE A 166 6.33 13.33 -1.10
CA PHE A 166 5.51 13.49 -2.28
C PHE A 166 4.86 12.18 -2.68
N LEU A 167 3.65 12.27 -3.22
CA LEU A 167 3.08 11.26 -4.09
C LEU A 167 3.63 11.51 -5.49
N VAL A 168 4.33 10.53 -6.06
CA VAL A 168 4.73 10.50 -7.46
C VAL A 168 3.79 9.57 -8.21
N ALA A 169 3.28 10.01 -9.36
CA ALA A 169 2.44 9.21 -10.23
C ALA A 169 3.03 9.18 -11.64
N THR A 170 3.37 7.99 -12.13
CA THR A 170 3.92 7.81 -13.48
C THR A 170 3.16 6.72 -14.21
N THR A 171 3.01 6.89 -15.52
CA THR A 171 2.73 5.75 -16.41
C THR A 171 3.94 4.82 -16.34
N PRO A 172 3.78 3.50 -16.33
CA PRO A 172 4.91 2.60 -16.40
C PRO A 172 5.63 2.88 -17.71
N ASP A 173 6.95 3.11 -17.68
CA ASP A 173 7.73 3.07 -18.90
C ASP A 173 7.44 1.75 -19.59
N VAL A 174 7.23 1.75 -20.90
CA VAL A 174 6.92 0.57 -21.72
C VAL A 174 7.84 -0.56 -21.28
N THR A 175 7.34 -1.41 -20.38
CA THR A 175 8.15 -2.50 -19.87
C THR A 175 8.35 -3.43 -21.06
N PRO A 176 9.50 -4.13 -21.19
CA PRO A 176 9.71 -5.12 -22.25
C PRO A 176 8.72 -6.31 -22.23
N ASN A 177 7.64 -6.22 -21.46
CA ASN A 177 6.61 -7.21 -21.21
C ASN A 177 5.22 -6.61 -21.47
N ALA A 178 5.03 -5.97 -22.63
CA ALA A 178 3.71 -5.60 -23.14
C ALA A 178 2.73 -6.80 -23.26
N ASP A 179 3.25 -8.03 -23.14
CA ASP A 179 2.48 -9.28 -23.11
C ASP A 179 2.19 -9.83 -21.69
N ALA A 180 2.64 -9.19 -20.61
CA ALA A 180 2.50 -9.75 -19.27
C ALA A 180 1.17 -9.39 -18.60
N VAL A 181 0.24 -10.34 -18.70
CA VAL A 181 -0.94 -10.54 -17.84
C VAL A 181 -0.61 -10.63 -16.33
N SER A 182 0.65 -10.41 -15.90
CA SER A 182 1.06 -10.64 -14.51
C SER A 182 2.02 -9.58 -13.96
N THR A 183 1.49 -8.41 -13.62
CA THR A 183 2.10 -7.49 -12.62
C THR A 183 2.11 -8.08 -11.20
N ARG A 184 1.59 -9.32 -11.04
CA ARG A 184 1.45 -10.00 -9.77
C ARG A 184 2.64 -10.93 -9.42
N ASP A 185 3.69 -10.97 -10.24
CA ASP A 185 4.91 -11.76 -9.95
C ASP A 185 5.99 -10.95 -9.21
N PRO A 186 6.42 -11.37 -8.00
CA PRO A 186 7.46 -10.66 -7.24
C PRO A 186 8.82 -10.57 -7.96
N LYS A 187 9.18 -11.55 -8.80
CA LYS A 187 10.47 -11.47 -9.53
C LYS A 187 10.43 -10.41 -10.61
N THR A 188 9.31 -10.28 -11.29
CA THR A 188 9.06 -9.22 -12.26
C THR A 188 9.08 -7.86 -11.57
N ALA A 189 8.47 -7.73 -10.39
CA ALA A 189 8.57 -6.50 -9.60
C ALA A 189 10.01 -6.13 -9.23
N LEU A 190 10.82 -7.11 -8.77
CA LEU A 190 12.24 -6.87 -8.45
C LEU A 190 13.09 -6.46 -9.65
N ALA A 191 12.71 -6.88 -10.86
CA ALA A 191 13.45 -6.59 -12.07
C ALA A 191 12.96 -5.33 -12.81
N ALA A 192 11.84 -4.73 -12.37
CA ALA A 192 11.22 -3.61 -13.05
C ALA A 192 11.85 -2.29 -12.62
N ASP A 193 12.38 -1.51 -13.57
CA ASP A 193 12.96 -0.18 -13.31
C ASP A 193 11.95 0.80 -12.68
N ALA A 194 10.65 0.61 -12.98
CA ALA A 194 9.57 1.40 -12.39
C ALA A 194 9.33 1.08 -10.90
N VAL A 195 9.80 -0.05 -10.37
CA VAL A 195 9.61 -0.42 -8.96
C VAL A 195 10.81 0.06 -8.15
N GLU A 196 10.61 1.10 -7.35
CA GLU A 196 11.60 1.56 -6.38
C GLU A 196 11.38 0.82 -5.04
N PRO A 197 12.37 0.07 -4.54
CA PRO A 197 12.27 -0.63 -3.27
C PRO A 197 11.81 0.29 -2.14
N HIS A 198 10.83 -0.20 -1.39
CA HIS A 198 10.16 0.44 -0.26
C HIS A 198 9.36 1.71 -0.57
N ARG A 199 9.55 2.34 -1.73
CA ARG A 199 8.90 3.59 -2.11
C ARG A 199 7.67 3.37 -2.98
N THR A 200 7.69 2.35 -3.83
CA THR A 200 6.52 2.00 -4.66
C THR A 200 5.41 1.44 -3.78
N VAL A 201 4.26 2.10 -3.76
CA VAL A 201 3.08 1.70 -2.95
C VAL A 201 1.96 1.12 -3.80
N LEU A 202 2.02 1.27 -5.12
CA LEU A 202 1.14 0.64 -6.09
C LEU A 202 1.89 0.44 -7.40
N TRP A 203 1.74 -0.73 -8.02
CA TRP A 203 2.31 -1.05 -9.32
C TRP A 203 1.32 -1.85 -10.15
N THR A 204 0.88 -1.27 -11.26
CA THR A 204 -0.11 -1.86 -12.17
C THR A 204 0.33 -1.67 -13.62
N PRO A 205 -0.32 -2.33 -14.60
CA PRO A 205 0.00 -2.13 -16.01
C PRO A 205 -0.21 -0.68 -16.49
N GLU A 206 -1.07 0.08 -15.82
CA GLU A 206 -1.50 1.41 -16.27
C GLU A 206 -0.84 2.54 -15.47
N MET A 207 -0.32 2.28 -14.25
CA MET A 207 0.39 3.28 -13.45
C MET A 207 1.28 2.68 -12.37
N THR A 208 2.25 3.49 -11.93
CA THR A 208 3.03 3.26 -10.71
C THR A 208 2.91 4.46 -9.79
N LEU A 209 2.69 4.21 -8.49
CA LEU A 209 2.64 5.24 -7.47
C LEU A 209 3.76 5.04 -6.44
N HIS A 210 4.46 6.12 -6.11
CA HIS A 210 5.52 6.13 -5.11
C HIS A 210 5.26 7.17 -4.02
N VAL A 211 5.72 6.86 -2.81
CA VAL A 211 5.87 7.83 -1.71
C VAL A 211 7.35 8.06 -1.46
N THR A 212 7.84 9.27 -1.74
CA THR A 212 9.27 9.59 -1.70
C THR A 212 9.53 11.06 -1.38
N ALA A 213 10.66 11.34 -0.72
CA ALA A 213 11.19 12.70 -0.55
C ALA A 213 11.95 13.22 -1.79
N THR A 214 12.27 12.33 -2.75
CA THR A 214 13.09 12.66 -3.92
C THR A 214 12.32 12.36 -5.21
N PRO A 215 11.31 13.17 -5.58
CA PRO A 215 10.49 12.91 -6.77
C PRO A 215 11.27 13.05 -8.10
N GLY A 216 12.36 13.83 -8.11
CA GLY A 216 13.07 14.16 -9.35
C GLY A 216 12.18 15.00 -10.27
N ASP A 217 12.24 14.74 -11.58
CA ASP A 217 11.44 15.45 -12.59
C ASP A 217 10.05 14.83 -12.82
N ARG A 218 9.68 13.80 -12.06
CA ARG A 218 8.43 13.06 -12.23
C ARG A 218 7.22 13.86 -11.72
N PRO A 219 6.01 13.68 -12.31
CA PRO A 219 4.79 14.31 -11.82
C PRO A 219 4.54 13.96 -10.35
N ALA A 220 4.56 14.97 -9.49
CA ALA A 220 4.51 14.78 -8.05
C ALA A 220 3.73 15.87 -7.32
N ALA A 221 3.08 15.50 -6.21
CA ALA A 221 2.38 16.41 -5.31
C ALA A 221 2.76 16.13 -3.86
N ARG A 222 3.03 17.20 -3.07
CA ARG A 222 3.34 17.07 -1.63
C ARG A 222 2.19 16.42 -0.88
N LEU A 223 2.51 15.53 0.07
CA LEU A 223 1.52 14.84 0.90
C LEU A 223 0.77 15.79 1.85
N GLY A 224 1.45 16.86 2.29
CA GLY A 224 0.98 17.81 3.30
C GLY A 224 1.98 17.90 4.45
N ASP A 225 1.71 18.76 5.43
CA ASP A 225 2.65 18.98 6.54
C ASP A 225 2.52 17.92 7.65
N VAL A 226 1.38 17.24 7.72
CA VAL A 226 1.11 16.17 8.70
C VAL A 226 0.35 15.00 8.07
N PRO A 227 0.50 13.76 8.59
CA PRO A 227 -0.27 12.61 8.15
C PRO A 227 -1.78 12.86 8.28
N ALA A 228 -2.50 12.73 7.16
CA ALA A 228 -3.94 12.92 7.12
C ALA A 228 -4.59 12.13 5.99
N ARG A 229 -5.90 11.88 6.13
CA ARG A 229 -6.77 11.38 5.07
C ARG A 229 -6.99 12.44 3.98
N SER A 230 -5.94 12.68 3.18
CA SER A 230 -5.81 13.73 2.17
C SER A 230 -5.67 13.22 0.74
N PHE A 231 -5.85 11.92 0.47
CA PHE A 231 -5.54 11.35 -0.86
C PHE A 231 -6.18 12.13 -2.01
N ALA A 232 -7.49 12.39 -1.95
CA ALA A 232 -8.21 13.18 -2.96
C ALA A 232 -7.62 14.58 -3.22
N ASP A 233 -7.12 15.26 -2.18
CA ASP A 233 -6.48 16.57 -2.32
C ASP A 233 -5.12 16.44 -3.01
N VAL A 234 -4.28 15.50 -2.55
CA VAL A 234 -2.97 15.25 -3.14
C VAL A 234 -3.09 14.82 -4.60
N TRP A 235 -4.01 13.90 -4.90
CA TRP A 235 -4.32 13.47 -6.26
C TRP A 235 -4.74 14.65 -7.14
N SER A 236 -5.60 15.53 -6.62
CA SER A 236 -6.06 16.70 -7.38
C SER A 236 -4.97 17.73 -7.66
N ARG A 237 -3.90 17.74 -6.86
CA ARG A 237 -2.74 18.63 -7.02
C ARG A 237 -1.65 18.06 -7.94
N LEU A 238 -1.79 16.83 -8.44
CA LEU A 238 -0.83 16.27 -9.38
C LEU A 238 -0.78 17.13 -10.66
N PRO A 239 0.42 17.52 -11.13
CA PRO A 239 0.56 18.35 -12.33
C PRO A 239 0.21 17.59 -13.62
N ALA A 240 0.32 16.26 -13.60
CA ALA A 240 -0.07 15.36 -14.67
C ALA A 240 -0.58 14.04 -14.07
N HIS A 241 -1.56 13.41 -14.73
CA HIS A 241 -2.13 12.14 -14.31
C HIS A 241 -1.60 11.03 -15.24
N PRO A 242 -1.42 9.79 -14.73
CA PRO A 242 -0.74 8.71 -15.47
C PRO A 242 -1.60 8.05 -16.57
N PHE A 243 -2.79 8.59 -16.88
CA PHE A 243 -3.72 8.05 -17.87
C PHE A 243 -4.44 9.16 -18.64
N ASP A 244 -4.96 8.83 -19.82
CA ASP A 244 -5.68 9.77 -20.69
C ASP A 244 -7.13 10.01 -20.21
N THR A 245 -7.30 11.06 -19.41
CA THR A 245 -8.62 11.53 -18.96
C THR A 245 -9.45 12.18 -20.07
N ASP A 246 -8.88 12.53 -21.21
CA ASP A 246 -9.62 13.22 -22.26
C ASP A 246 -10.16 12.23 -23.32
N GLY A 247 -9.41 11.15 -23.58
CA GLY A 247 -9.74 10.15 -24.59
C GLY A 247 -10.72 9.06 -24.17
N GLU A 248 -10.69 8.59 -22.91
CA GLU A 248 -11.47 7.41 -22.52
C GLU A 248 -12.40 7.62 -21.30
N ARG A 249 -13.63 7.10 -21.42
CA ARG A 249 -14.64 7.22 -20.35
C ARG A 249 -14.22 6.55 -19.05
N ARG A 250 -13.53 5.39 -19.12
CA ARG A 250 -13.09 4.65 -17.92
C ARG A 250 -12.09 5.46 -17.09
N TRP A 251 -11.13 6.12 -17.73
CA TRP A 251 -10.13 6.94 -17.05
C TRP A 251 -10.72 8.20 -16.43
N ARG A 252 -11.71 8.83 -17.08
CA ARG A 252 -12.52 9.89 -16.46
C ARG A 252 -13.26 9.45 -15.22
N LEU A 253 -13.82 8.24 -15.25
CA LEU A 253 -14.54 7.69 -14.09
C LEU A 253 -13.58 7.43 -12.94
N LEU A 254 -12.43 6.79 -13.20
CA LEU A 254 -11.39 6.56 -12.20
C LEU A 254 -10.97 7.88 -11.55
N ASP A 255 -10.55 8.87 -12.35
CA ASP A 255 -10.13 10.18 -11.85
C ASP A 255 -11.20 10.85 -10.97
N ALA A 256 -12.45 10.88 -11.44
CA ALA A 256 -13.54 11.50 -10.70
C ALA A 256 -13.79 10.85 -9.34
N GLN A 257 -13.57 9.53 -9.19
CA GLN A 257 -13.69 8.85 -7.91
C GLN A 257 -12.47 9.10 -7.02
N LEU A 258 -11.26 9.10 -7.57
CA LEU A 258 -10.03 9.38 -6.81
C LEU A 258 -10.05 10.78 -6.19
N ARG A 259 -10.68 11.76 -6.85
CA ARG A 259 -10.92 13.11 -6.30
C ARG A 259 -11.92 13.17 -5.15
N ARG A 260 -12.49 12.05 -4.72
CA ARG A 260 -13.45 11.95 -3.60
C ARG A 260 -12.96 11.07 -2.46
N ILE A 261 -12.11 10.08 -2.76
CA ILE A 261 -11.61 9.14 -1.76
C ILE A 261 -10.50 9.82 -0.95
N ARG A 262 -10.74 10.01 0.34
CA ARG A 262 -9.78 10.65 1.25
C ARG A 262 -8.77 9.69 1.86
N SER A 263 -9.18 8.45 2.10
CA SER A 263 -8.36 7.41 2.73
C SER A 263 -7.34 6.89 1.72
N TRP A 264 -6.06 6.90 2.10
CA TRP A 264 -4.98 6.48 1.22
C TRP A 264 -5.04 4.99 0.88
N SER A 265 -5.11 4.09 1.88
CA SER A 265 -5.17 2.65 1.61
C SER A 265 -6.42 2.23 0.83
N ALA A 266 -7.55 2.90 1.07
CA ALA A 266 -8.79 2.66 0.33
C ALA A 266 -8.70 3.14 -1.12
N ALA A 267 -8.05 4.28 -1.37
CA ALA A 267 -7.82 4.77 -2.73
C ALA A 267 -6.89 3.85 -3.52
N LEU A 268 -5.77 3.43 -2.93
CA LEU A 268 -4.84 2.49 -3.58
C LEU A 268 -5.53 1.16 -3.91
N ALA A 269 -6.34 0.63 -2.99
CA ALA A 269 -7.13 -0.57 -3.24
C ALA A 269 -8.18 -0.38 -4.34
N TYR A 270 -8.83 0.79 -4.38
CA TYR A 270 -9.78 1.12 -5.43
C TYR A 270 -9.11 1.18 -6.81
N ILE A 271 -7.92 1.78 -6.91
CA ILE A 271 -7.15 1.83 -8.17
C ILE A 271 -6.80 0.43 -8.66
N ASP A 272 -6.26 -0.41 -7.77
CA ASP A 272 -5.85 -1.78 -8.10
C ASP A 272 -7.04 -2.61 -8.62
N GLU A 273 -8.17 -2.59 -7.90
CA GLU A 273 -9.39 -3.28 -8.32
C GLU A 273 -9.97 -2.72 -9.61
N PHE A 274 -9.94 -1.39 -9.79
CA PHE A 274 -10.45 -0.76 -11.00
C PHE A 274 -9.63 -1.18 -12.22
N ILE A 275 -8.31 -1.23 -12.10
CA ILE A 275 -7.42 -1.66 -13.18
C ILE A 275 -7.51 -3.17 -13.42
N GLU A 276 -7.70 -3.98 -12.39
CA GLU A 276 -7.96 -5.42 -12.57
C GLU A 276 -9.26 -5.66 -13.36
N LEU A 277 -10.32 -4.87 -13.10
CA LEU A 277 -11.62 -5.03 -13.75
C LEU A 277 -11.73 -4.32 -15.12
N HIS A 278 -11.00 -3.22 -15.31
CA HIS A 278 -11.17 -2.31 -16.45
C HIS A 278 -9.86 -1.92 -17.15
N GLY A 279 -8.71 -2.37 -16.65
CA GLY A 279 -7.43 -2.27 -17.35
C GLY A 279 -7.51 -2.99 -18.69
N SER A 280 -6.63 -2.63 -19.62
CA SER A 280 -6.75 -3.02 -21.01
C SER A 280 -6.87 -4.54 -21.22
N ALA A 281 -8.12 -5.01 -21.38
CA ALA A 281 -8.48 -6.16 -22.18
C ALA A 281 -8.22 -5.81 -23.65
N ALA A 282 -6.96 -5.59 -24.00
CA ALA A 282 -6.54 -5.49 -25.39
C ALA A 282 -6.35 -6.92 -25.91
N GLY A 283 -7.41 -7.52 -26.48
CA GLY A 283 -7.21 -8.68 -27.34
C GLY A 283 -8.32 -9.71 -27.50
N GLU A 284 -9.43 -9.68 -26.77
CA GLU A 284 -10.52 -10.64 -27.01
C GLU A 284 -11.80 -9.89 -27.35
N LEU A 285 -11.99 -9.62 -28.64
CA LEU A 285 -13.28 -9.52 -29.36
C LEU A 285 -13.08 -8.97 -30.79
N GLU A 286 -12.16 -9.51 -31.59
CA GLU A 286 -12.26 -9.42 -33.05
C GLU A 286 -11.77 -10.74 -33.66
N GLY A 287 -12.71 -11.59 -34.09
CA GLY A 287 -12.35 -12.82 -34.80
C GLY A 287 -13.37 -13.96 -34.79
N ASP A 288 -14.68 -13.70 -34.75
CA ASP A 288 -15.63 -14.69 -35.26
C ASP A 288 -16.74 -13.98 -36.02
N GLY A 289 -16.66 -14.03 -37.36
CA GLY A 289 -17.65 -13.41 -38.24
C GLY A 289 -17.13 -12.99 -39.61
N ALA A 290 -16.73 -13.96 -40.44
CA ALA A 290 -17.05 -14.05 -41.88
C ALA A 290 -16.45 -15.32 -42.50
#